data_AF-A0A8S8Z9U6-F1
#
_entry.id   AF-A0A8S8Z9U6-F1
#
_cell.length_a   1.000
_cell.length_b   1.000
_cell.length_c   1.000
_cell.angle_alpha   90.00
_cell.angle_beta   90.00
_cell.angle_gamma   90.00
#
_symmetry.space_group_name_H-M   'P 1'
#
loop_
_entity.id
_entity.type
_entity.pdbx_description
1 polymer ?
#
loop_
_entity_poly.entity_id
_entity_poly.type
_entity_poly.pdbx_seq_one_letter_code
_entity_poly.pdbx_strand_id
1 'polypeptide(L)'
;MATRLRKTRRLRGGRHMGWGQVAQHRSFGHKGGLGRSGHLKHLASTVIKEDQDHFGHEGTHSPHPSITKVWINIRDLNDLFAKSGKSENSKNVLDLESLEIEKLLGGGQTNTAYTIKVKNATPSAIEKIKQAGGEVILPVQKTEEKTEEKTEDVENNDG
;
A
#
# COMPACT_ATOMS: atom_id res chain seq x y z
N MET A 1 4.45 -37.36 12.95
CA MET A 1 4.44 -36.50 14.15
C MET A 1 4.64 -37.34 15.40
N ALA A 2 5.53 -36.93 16.30
CA ALA A 2 5.77 -37.65 17.55
C ALA A 2 4.54 -37.59 18.48
N THR A 3 3.97 -38.74 18.83
CA THR A 3 2.83 -38.85 19.75
C THR A 3 3.23 -38.71 21.22
N ARG A 4 4.53 -38.89 21.53
CA ARG A 4 5.12 -38.83 22.87
C ARG A 4 4.96 -37.47 23.54
N LEU A 5 5.04 -36.38 22.78
CA LEU A 5 5.00 -35.00 23.31
C LEU A 5 3.58 -34.40 23.38
N ARG A 6 2.53 -35.16 23.02
CA ARG A 6 1.15 -34.64 23.05
C ARG A 6 0.65 -34.52 24.50
N LYS A 7 -0.04 -33.42 24.79
CA LYS A 7 -0.73 -33.16 26.09
C LYS A 7 -1.57 -34.35 26.56
N THR A 8 -2.20 -35.06 25.61
CA THR A 8 -3.04 -36.23 25.89
C THR A 8 -2.32 -37.32 26.68
N ARG A 9 -0.99 -37.52 26.48
CA ARG A 9 -0.25 -38.55 27.21
C ARG A 9 -0.11 -38.23 28.69
N ARG A 10 0.19 -36.96 29.03
CA ARG A 10 0.28 -36.47 30.41
C ARG A 10 -1.06 -36.45 31.13
N LEU A 11 -2.16 -36.20 30.41
CA LEU A 11 -3.50 -36.10 31.01
C LEU A 11 -4.24 -37.44 31.13
N ARG A 12 -3.69 -38.55 30.61
CA ARG A 12 -4.29 -39.88 30.81
C ARG A 12 -4.23 -40.23 32.30
N GLY A 13 -5.38 -40.61 32.87
CA GLY A 13 -5.56 -40.81 34.31
C GLY A 13 -6.31 -39.66 35.00
N GLY A 14 -6.44 -38.50 34.34
CA GLY A 14 -7.33 -37.43 34.79
C GLY A 14 -8.77 -37.63 34.30
N ARG A 15 -9.75 -37.21 35.10
CA ARG A 15 -11.18 -37.37 34.79
C ARG A 15 -11.68 -36.49 33.64
N HIS A 16 -11.11 -35.29 33.45
CA HIS A 16 -11.68 -34.24 32.59
C HIS A 16 -10.81 -33.80 31.41
N MET A 17 -9.62 -34.39 31.21
CA MET A 17 -8.68 -34.04 30.13
C MET A 17 -8.37 -32.52 30.00
N GLY A 18 -8.49 -31.77 31.11
CA GLY A 18 -8.22 -30.33 31.17
C GLY A 18 -9.38 -29.41 30.77
N TRP A 19 -10.60 -29.92 30.61
CA TRP A 19 -11.79 -29.13 30.26
C TRP A 19 -12.63 -28.68 31.47
N GLY A 20 -12.15 -28.92 32.69
CA GLY A 20 -12.87 -28.60 33.92
C GLY A 20 -13.94 -29.62 34.30
N GLN A 21 -14.42 -29.52 35.53
CA GLN A 21 -15.45 -30.41 36.07
C GLN A 21 -16.85 -30.05 35.56
N VAL A 22 -17.14 -28.76 35.45
CA VAL A 22 -18.43 -28.18 35.05
C VAL A 22 -18.40 -27.81 33.57
N ALA A 23 -19.56 -27.96 32.89
CA ALA A 23 -19.79 -27.66 31.48
C ALA A 23 -19.02 -28.50 30.43
N GLN A 24 -17.79 -28.97 30.73
CA GLN A 24 -16.96 -29.91 29.95
C GLN A 24 -16.79 -29.56 28.46
N HIS A 25 -16.07 -30.40 27.71
CA HIS A 25 -15.93 -30.25 26.26
C HIS A 25 -17.17 -30.77 25.53
N ARG A 26 -18.15 -29.89 25.36
CA ARG A 26 -19.34 -30.18 24.56
C ARG A 26 -19.17 -29.71 23.11
N SER A 27 -20.15 -30.06 22.28
CA SER A 27 -20.22 -29.69 20.87
C SER A 27 -20.35 -28.18 20.66
N PHE A 28 -20.66 -27.76 19.42
CA PHE A 28 -20.68 -26.37 18.97
C PHE A 28 -21.58 -25.42 19.79
N GLY A 29 -22.60 -25.92 20.48
CA GLY A 29 -23.40 -25.10 21.41
C GLY A 29 -22.57 -24.42 22.50
N HIS A 30 -21.52 -25.09 23.01
CA HIS A 30 -20.61 -24.50 24.01
C HIS A 30 -19.75 -23.37 23.43
N LYS A 31 -19.60 -23.32 22.09
CA LYS A 31 -18.84 -22.27 21.39
C LYS A 31 -19.73 -21.12 20.91
N GLY A 32 -21.04 -21.18 21.16
CA GLY A 32 -21.99 -20.21 20.62
C GLY A 32 -22.39 -20.47 19.17
N GLY A 33 -22.25 -21.70 18.69
CA GLY A 33 -22.63 -22.14 17.34
C GLY A 33 -21.43 -22.57 16.49
N LEU A 34 -21.68 -22.81 15.20
CA LEU A 34 -20.69 -23.28 14.24
C LEU A 34 -20.18 -22.10 13.40
N GLY A 35 -18.86 -21.93 13.33
CA GLY A 35 -18.23 -20.89 12.50
C GLY A 35 -18.51 -19.49 13.01
N ARG A 36 -18.88 -18.57 12.11
CA ARG A 36 -19.14 -17.14 12.39
C ARG A 36 -20.58 -16.86 12.86
N SER A 37 -21.28 -17.88 13.37
CA SER A 37 -22.65 -17.73 13.85
C SER A 37 -22.71 -16.83 15.08
N GLY A 38 -23.66 -15.90 15.13
CA GLY A 38 -23.88 -15.05 16.31
C GLY A 38 -23.03 -13.78 16.37
N HIS A 39 -22.24 -13.49 15.32
CA HIS A 39 -21.42 -12.28 15.18
C HIS A 39 -22.22 -10.97 15.24
N LEU A 40 -23.52 -10.98 14.95
CA LEU A 40 -24.43 -9.83 15.12
C LEU A 40 -25.32 -9.93 16.38
N LYS A 41 -25.12 -10.96 17.22
CA LYS A 41 -25.95 -11.25 18.40
C LYS A 41 -25.06 -11.46 19.63
N HIS A 42 -24.98 -12.69 20.14
CA HIS A 42 -24.28 -13.03 21.38
C HIS A 42 -22.75 -12.99 21.27
N LEU A 43 -22.18 -12.92 20.06
CA LEU A 43 -20.74 -12.72 19.82
C LEU A 43 -20.40 -11.34 19.26
N ALA A 44 -21.36 -10.41 19.24
CA ALA A 44 -21.15 -9.06 18.69
C ALA A 44 -20.01 -8.31 19.40
N SER A 45 -19.86 -8.48 20.71
CA SER A 45 -18.76 -7.86 21.47
C SER A 45 -17.37 -8.31 21.01
N THR A 46 -17.24 -9.56 20.56
CA THR A 46 -15.96 -10.09 20.04
C THR A 46 -15.65 -9.47 18.69
N VAL A 47 -16.66 -9.39 17.82
CA VAL A 47 -16.51 -8.78 16.49
C VAL A 47 -16.14 -7.30 16.61
N ILE A 48 -16.84 -6.54 17.44
CA ILE A 48 -16.54 -5.11 17.65
C ILE A 48 -15.09 -4.90 18.13
N LYS A 49 -14.55 -5.83 18.92
CA LYS A 49 -13.20 -5.72 19.48
C LYS A 49 -12.11 -6.20 18.51
N GLU A 50 -12.34 -7.31 17.83
CA GLU A 50 -11.29 -8.03 17.08
C GLU A 50 -11.40 -7.83 15.57
N ASP A 51 -12.59 -7.54 15.05
CA ASP A 51 -12.89 -7.49 13.62
C ASP A 51 -13.98 -6.43 13.34
N GLN A 52 -13.65 -5.17 13.59
CA GLN A 52 -14.63 -4.07 13.59
C GLN A 52 -15.24 -3.82 12.19
N ASP A 53 -14.47 -4.06 11.14
CA ASP A 53 -14.89 -3.90 9.74
C ASP A 53 -15.48 -5.19 9.15
N HIS A 54 -15.83 -6.16 9.99
CA HIS A 54 -16.37 -7.45 9.54
C HIS A 54 -17.67 -7.31 8.73
N PHE A 55 -18.54 -6.38 9.14
CA PHE A 55 -19.83 -6.14 8.52
C PHE A 55 -19.83 -4.80 7.80
N GLY A 56 -20.18 -4.84 6.52
CA GLY A 56 -20.22 -3.65 5.68
C GLY A 56 -19.92 -4.02 4.25
N HIS A 57 -20.14 -3.06 3.35
CA HIS A 57 -19.62 -3.13 1.99
C HIS A 57 -18.63 -1.97 1.87
N GLU A 58 -17.47 -2.26 1.28
CA GLU A 58 -16.57 -1.20 0.85
C GLU A 58 -17.21 -0.41 -0.31
N GLY A 59 -16.56 0.70 -0.70
CA GLY A 59 -16.99 1.49 -1.84
C GLY A 59 -17.00 0.71 -3.17
N THR A 60 -17.53 1.35 -4.21
CA THR A 60 -17.60 0.75 -5.54
C THR A 60 -16.21 0.50 -6.11
N HIS A 61 -15.92 -0.76 -6.44
CA HIS A 61 -14.70 -1.17 -7.13
C HIS A 61 -14.93 -1.20 -8.65
N SER A 62 -13.99 -0.63 -9.42
CA SER A 62 -14.02 -0.70 -10.89
C SER A 62 -13.68 -2.12 -11.37
N PRO A 63 -14.36 -2.66 -12.41
CA PRO A 63 -14.01 -3.97 -12.97
C PRO A 63 -12.57 -4.09 -13.48
N HIS A 64 -11.99 -2.97 -13.92
CA HIS A 64 -10.62 -2.88 -14.43
C HIS A 64 -9.89 -1.70 -13.78
N PRO A 65 -9.28 -1.90 -12.60
CA PRO A 65 -8.51 -0.86 -11.94
C PRO A 65 -7.15 -0.67 -12.63
N SER A 66 -6.75 0.58 -12.86
CA SER A 66 -5.41 0.95 -13.32
C SER A 66 -4.42 0.90 -12.15
N ILE A 67 -3.93 -0.30 -11.84
CA ILE A 67 -2.98 -0.53 -10.74
C ILE A 67 -1.54 -0.42 -11.26
N THR A 68 -0.81 0.58 -10.77
CA THR A 68 0.65 0.63 -10.94
C THR A 68 1.29 -0.49 -10.13
N LYS A 69 1.95 -1.45 -10.80
CA LYS A 69 2.51 -2.64 -10.11
C LYS A 69 3.92 -2.43 -9.59
N VAL A 70 4.73 -1.65 -10.29
CA VAL A 70 6.15 -1.47 -10.01
C VAL A 70 6.48 0.00 -9.99
N TRP A 71 7.00 0.48 -8.87
CA TRP A 71 7.41 1.87 -8.67
C TRP A 71 8.78 1.94 -8.02
N ILE A 72 9.44 3.08 -8.18
CA ILE A 72 10.72 3.37 -7.54
C ILE A 72 10.71 4.76 -6.91
N ASN A 73 11.44 4.91 -5.80
CA ASN A 73 11.66 6.20 -5.15
C ASN A 73 12.95 6.86 -5.64
N ILE A 74 13.00 8.19 -5.56
CA ILE A 74 14.20 8.97 -5.87
C ILE A 74 15.43 8.51 -5.08
N ARG A 75 15.27 8.14 -3.81
CA ARG A 75 16.36 7.64 -2.95
C ARG A 75 17.13 6.46 -3.57
N ASP A 76 16.42 5.57 -4.25
CA ASP A 76 16.98 4.29 -4.72
C ASP A 76 17.60 4.41 -6.12
N LEU A 77 17.57 5.62 -6.72
CA LEU A 77 18.10 5.87 -8.07
C LEU A 77 19.61 5.68 -8.16
N ASN A 78 20.37 6.00 -7.10
CA ASN A 78 21.82 5.79 -7.08
C ASN A 78 22.18 4.30 -7.17
N ASP A 79 21.49 3.46 -6.40
CA ASP A 79 21.71 2.01 -6.37
C ASP A 79 21.29 1.36 -7.69
N LEU A 80 20.21 1.86 -8.30
CA LEU A 80 19.76 1.39 -9.59
C LEU A 80 20.72 1.85 -10.70
N PHE A 81 21.24 3.08 -10.64
CA PHE A 81 22.26 3.55 -11.56
C PHE A 81 23.56 2.73 -11.46
N ALA A 82 23.96 2.28 -10.27
CA ALA A 82 25.14 1.42 -10.12
C ALA A 82 24.97 0.05 -10.82
N LYS A 83 23.74 -0.45 -10.96
CA LYS A 83 23.45 -1.76 -11.55
C LYS A 83 23.18 -1.71 -13.06
N SER A 84 22.47 -0.68 -13.51
CA SER A 84 21.93 -0.61 -14.87
C SER A 84 22.09 0.78 -15.51
N GLY A 85 22.86 1.66 -14.88
CA GLY A 85 23.11 3.01 -15.38
C GLY A 85 23.89 2.98 -16.69
N LYS A 86 23.47 3.82 -17.64
CA LYS A 86 24.21 4.10 -18.87
C LYS A 86 24.68 5.55 -18.80
N SER A 87 25.98 5.77 -18.93
CA SER A 87 26.53 7.12 -19.12
C SER A 87 26.61 7.38 -20.62
N GLU A 88 25.80 8.28 -21.13
CA GLU A 88 25.83 8.67 -22.55
C GLU A 88 26.12 10.18 -22.61
N ASN A 89 27.19 10.56 -23.32
CA ASN A 89 27.61 11.96 -23.50
C ASN A 89 27.71 12.77 -22.20
N SER A 90 28.39 12.22 -21.18
CA SER A 90 28.63 12.86 -19.88
C SER A 90 27.37 13.13 -19.03
N LYS A 91 26.21 12.60 -19.42
CA LYS A 91 24.97 12.63 -18.64
C LYS A 91 24.60 11.23 -18.15
N ASN A 92 24.12 11.14 -16.91
CA ASN A 92 23.66 9.88 -16.32
C ASN A 92 22.24 9.60 -16.79
N VAL A 93 22.08 8.68 -17.74
CA VAL A 93 20.78 8.34 -18.32
C VAL A 93 20.25 7.08 -17.64
N LEU A 94 18.99 7.14 -17.21
CA LEU A 94 18.29 6.05 -16.56
C LEU A 94 16.98 5.76 -17.28
N ASP A 95 16.93 4.60 -17.93
CA ASP A 95 15.72 4.13 -18.59
C ASP A 95 14.96 3.19 -17.66
N LEU A 96 13.93 3.72 -16.99
CA LEU A 96 13.08 2.95 -16.09
C LEU A 96 12.06 2.11 -16.85
N GLU A 97 11.73 2.47 -18.08
CA GLU A 97 10.81 1.72 -18.93
C GLU A 97 11.43 0.39 -19.38
N SER A 98 12.71 0.41 -19.75
CA SER A 98 13.49 -0.80 -20.02
C SER A 98 13.60 -1.76 -18.82
N LEU A 99 13.40 -1.24 -17.60
CA LEU A 99 13.46 -2.01 -16.36
C LEU A 99 12.08 -2.41 -15.83
N GLU A 100 11.03 -2.24 -16.65
CA GLU A 100 9.64 -2.53 -16.31
C GLU A 100 9.11 -1.74 -15.09
N ILE A 101 9.72 -0.60 -14.78
CA ILE A 101 9.29 0.29 -13.70
C ILE A 101 8.31 1.31 -14.29
N GLU A 102 7.11 1.34 -13.74
CA GLU A 102 5.99 2.10 -14.31
C GLU A 102 5.86 3.51 -13.73
N LYS A 103 6.25 3.71 -12.46
CA LYS A 103 6.06 4.99 -11.77
C LYS A 103 7.25 5.44 -10.94
N LEU A 104 7.61 6.71 -11.06
CA LEU A 104 8.61 7.37 -10.24
C LEU A 104 7.97 8.20 -9.12
N LEU A 105 8.36 7.89 -7.88
CA LEU A 105 7.86 8.51 -6.66
C LEU A 105 8.90 9.45 -6.01
N GLY A 106 8.41 10.52 -5.39
CA GLY A 106 9.23 11.56 -4.76
C GLY A 106 9.85 11.21 -3.41
N GLY A 107 9.96 9.93 -3.03
CA GLY A 107 10.54 9.52 -1.76
C GLY A 107 12.06 9.77 -1.70
N GLY A 108 12.52 10.57 -0.73
CA GLY A 108 13.94 10.87 -0.53
C GLY A 108 14.48 12.07 -1.34
N GLN A 109 15.80 12.10 -1.51
CA GLN A 109 16.56 13.16 -2.20
C GLN A 109 17.68 12.53 -3.04
N THR A 110 18.07 13.22 -4.12
CA THR A 110 19.20 12.87 -4.98
C THR A 110 20.11 14.08 -5.14
N ASN A 111 21.41 13.88 -4.96
CA ASN A 111 22.43 14.91 -5.21
C ASN A 111 23.02 14.82 -6.63
N THR A 112 22.69 13.75 -7.35
CA THR A 112 23.18 13.42 -8.68
C THR A 112 22.15 13.81 -9.73
N ALA A 113 22.61 14.48 -10.79
CA ALA A 113 21.78 14.83 -11.93
C ALA A 113 21.52 13.58 -12.79
N TYR A 114 20.26 13.20 -12.95
CA TYR A 114 19.82 12.08 -13.79
C TYR A 114 18.88 12.54 -14.89
N THR A 115 19.03 11.98 -16.09
CA THR A 115 18.02 12.05 -17.14
C THR A 115 17.22 10.75 -17.12
N ILE A 116 15.96 10.82 -16.65
CA ILE A 116 15.13 9.64 -16.38
C ILE A 116 14.02 9.52 -17.42
N LYS A 117 13.89 8.35 -18.05
CA LYS A 117 12.75 7.99 -18.91
C LYS A 117 11.79 7.10 -18.14
N VAL A 118 10.53 7.51 -17.97
CA VAL A 118 9.52 6.77 -17.20
C VAL A 118 8.11 7.04 -17.72
N LYS A 119 7.20 6.07 -17.56
CA LYS A 119 5.80 6.23 -17.99
C LYS A 119 5.04 7.28 -17.18
N ASN A 120 5.14 7.23 -15.86
CA ASN A 120 4.47 8.15 -14.95
C ASN A 120 5.44 8.69 -13.88
N ALA A 121 5.32 9.96 -13.52
CA ALA A 121 6.07 10.55 -12.41
C ALA A 121 5.15 11.38 -11.52
N THR A 122 5.42 11.38 -10.21
CA THR A 122 4.72 12.25 -9.25
C THR A 122 5.25 13.69 -9.36
N PRO A 123 4.41 14.73 -9.09
CA PRO A 123 4.85 16.13 -9.17
C PRO A 123 6.08 16.42 -8.30
N SER A 124 6.07 15.92 -7.05
CA SER A 124 7.20 16.03 -6.13
C SER A 124 8.47 15.37 -6.66
N ALA A 125 8.36 14.29 -7.44
CA ALA A 125 9.55 13.67 -8.03
C ALA A 125 10.18 14.54 -9.12
N ILE A 126 9.35 15.12 -9.99
CA ILE A 126 9.77 16.00 -11.07
C ILE A 126 10.50 17.22 -10.49
N GLU A 127 9.95 17.85 -9.45
CA GLU A 127 10.54 19.00 -8.78
C GLU A 127 11.92 18.68 -8.19
N LYS A 128 12.03 17.57 -7.45
CA LYS A 128 13.30 17.17 -6.80
C LYS A 128 14.39 16.82 -7.82
N ILE A 129 14.02 16.19 -8.93
CA ILE A 129 14.98 15.87 -9.99
C ILE A 129 15.45 17.14 -10.70
N LYS A 130 14.55 18.09 -10.97
CA LYS A 130 14.91 19.40 -11.50
C LYS A 130 15.83 20.18 -10.56
N GLN A 131 15.56 20.14 -9.25
CA GLN A 131 16.43 20.76 -8.23
C GLN A 131 17.83 20.14 -8.20
N ALA A 132 17.94 18.82 -8.44
CA ALA A 132 19.22 18.12 -8.58
C ALA A 132 19.92 18.36 -9.93
N GLY A 133 19.35 19.17 -10.82
CA GLY A 133 19.88 19.44 -12.16
C GLY A 133 19.62 18.32 -13.18
N GLY A 134 18.69 17.41 -12.88
CA GLY A 134 18.25 16.35 -13.78
C GLY A 134 17.01 16.70 -14.60
N GLU A 135 16.61 15.78 -15.47
CA GLU A 135 15.46 15.93 -16.37
C GLU A 135 14.63 14.63 -16.38
N VAL A 136 13.30 14.76 -16.42
CA VAL A 136 12.37 13.62 -16.51
C VAL A 136 11.66 13.68 -17.86
N ILE A 137 11.84 12.63 -18.66
CA ILE A 137 11.20 12.46 -19.97
C ILE A 137 9.99 11.55 -19.77
N LEU A 138 8.79 12.11 -19.90
CA LEU A 138 7.53 11.38 -19.90
C LEU A 138 7.09 11.11 -21.34
N PRO A 139 6.54 9.93 -21.66
CA PRO A 139 5.86 9.72 -22.94
C PRO A 139 4.63 10.63 -22.96
N VAL A 140 4.65 11.61 -23.88
CA VAL A 140 3.72 12.74 -23.95
C VAL A 140 2.27 12.35 -23.64
N GLN A 141 1.77 12.78 -22.48
CA GLN A 141 0.35 13.03 -22.28
C GLN A 141 0.18 14.55 -22.32
N LYS A 142 -0.57 15.05 -23.31
CA LYS A 142 -0.99 16.45 -23.39
C LYS A 142 -1.68 16.80 -22.06
N THR A 143 -1.03 17.62 -21.25
CA THR A 143 -1.63 18.20 -20.06
C THR A 143 -2.00 19.62 -20.45
N GLU A 144 -3.29 19.88 -20.62
CA GLU A 144 -3.82 21.23 -20.82
C GLU A 144 -3.54 22.05 -19.54
N GLU A 145 -2.78 23.12 -19.70
CA GLU A 145 -2.54 24.13 -18.67
C GLU A 145 -3.88 24.80 -18.34
N LYS A 146 -4.39 24.64 -17.12
CA LYS A 146 -5.43 25.54 -16.59
C LYS A 146 -4.73 26.79 -16.06
N THR A 147 -4.81 27.86 -16.83
CA THR A 147 -4.45 29.22 -16.43
C THR A 147 -5.38 29.66 -15.29
N GLU A 148 -4.80 30.03 -14.15
CA GLU A 148 -5.50 30.76 -13.09
C GLU A 148 -5.69 32.21 -13.53
N GLU A 149 -6.90 32.58 -13.93
CA GLU A 149 -7.28 33.99 -14.07
C GLU A 149 -7.45 34.61 -12.68
N LYS A 150 -6.63 35.63 -12.41
CA LYS A 150 -6.82 36.57 -11.31
C LYS A 150 -8.11 37.35 -11.57
N THR A 151 -9.13 37.17 -10.74
CA THR A 151 -10.20 38.15 -10.61
C THR A 151 -9.64 39.37 -9.90
N GLU A 152 -9.54 40.49 -10.63
CA GLU A 152 -9.32 41.82 -10.10
C GLU A 152 -10.53 42.25 -9.26
N ASP A 153 -10.27 42.71 -8.05
CA ASP A 153 -11.26 43.31 -7.15
C ASP A 153 -11.79 44.62 -7.78
N VAL A 154 -13.08 44.66 -8.09
CA VAL A 154 -13.78 45.90 -8.45
C VAL A 154 -14.08 46.67 -7.16
N GLU A 155 -13.34 47.77 -6.95
CA GLU A 155 -13.66 48.80 -5.96
C GLU A 155 -15.04 49.41 -6.30
N ASN A 156 -16.03 49.16 -5.45
CA ASN A 156 -17.28 49.89 -5.47
C ASN A 156 -17.07 51.25 -4.79
N ASN A 157 -17.09 52.31 -5.59
CA ASN A 157 -17.20 53.69 -5.14
C ASN A 157 -18.48 54.26 -5.73
N ASP A 158 -19.52 54.40 -4.91
CA ASP A 158 -20.69 55.22 -5.21
C ASP A 158 -21.13 55.89 -3.91
N GLY A 159 -21.28 57.22 -3.99
CA GLY A 159 -21.62 58.12 -2.88
C GLY A 159 -23.11 58.36 -2.69
#